data_AF-A0AA95JWI6-F1
#
_entry.id   AF-A0AA95JWI6-F1
#
_cell.length_a   1.000
_cell.length_b   1.000
_cell.length_c   1.000
_cell.angle_alpha   90.00
_cell.angle_beta   90.00
_cell.angle_gamma   90.00
#
_symmetry.space_group_name_H-M   'P 1'
#
loop_
_entity.id
_entity.type
_entity.pdbx_description
1 polymer ?
#
loop_
_entity_poly.entity_id
_entity_poly.type
_entity_poly.pdbx_seq_one_letter_code
_entity_poly.pdbx_strand_id
1 'polypeptide(L)'
;MKRIPHQLMELNSTFIWHWPWFIQGVKSAKQHGFTGIILHQQELLSVLATPSPLSQKLNVENLIHQQHYALQYLKRVDRYLAENNLSFWLQGEAAPSDDIIKRKFPELTFDEKSSPDFWQHFYAAILHPLLQALPHLSGLILSLTTPDFQTARWQQSLHDVWSLLRAQGKKLVLRDYIDDSWPRQQLSNLLATLPDDVRASVKATELDYHPGFANHPHIATLPGHKKWIEYDLFGTGYGWTALPCYLGDEISGRLSWALSATENEIEAITSRVSWQWLPDSRVMDSANAINLFGLSAANQTADTAQPSAFECWAEQQQLGFRSLQDKHQLSSIVHASYDWLCKTPNFLGRRLHYQSQIPESVAQAQQLLHMDTRSANWMHAWQPLMPTDDPVLGKEQRERVALEKEAACFLASRTIQNLRELMPRITCQNDSLEILLAAWRSAEIYSQMFSRVAAAMADILWLDHYGPQSLPGDTLQKHQHQLLHYTDTLERWLVNPPASGPLFLPLLLSPERLSRFALSLNKSL
;
A
#
# COMPACT_ATOMS: atom_id res chain seq x y z
N MET A 1 20.50 -17.34 8.77
CA MET A 1 20.38 -16.23 9.74
C MET A 1 19.65 -15.08 9.07
N LYS A 2 18.98 -14.17 9.79
CA LYS A 2 18.37 -13.00 9.14
C LYS A 2 19.41 -11.92 8.83
N ARG A 3 19.24 -11.21 7.72
CA ARG A 3 20.05 -10.04 7.34
C ARG A 3 19.67 -8.83 8.18
N ILE A 4 18.36 -8.61 8.36
CA ILE A 4 17.79 -7.57 9.22
C ILE A 4 17.02 -8.25 10.36
N PRO A 5 17.33 -7.93 11.63
CA PRO A 5 16.83 -8.69 12.77
C PRO A 5 15.31 -8.55 12.93
N HIS A 6 14.77 -7.34 12.74
CA HIS A 6 13.36 -7.07 12.95
C HIS A 6 12.58 -7.15 11.63
N GLN A 7 11.60 -8.06 11.58
CA GLN A 7 10.63 -8.15 10.50
C GLN A 7 9.24 -8.11 11.12
N LEU A 8 8.51 -7.02 10.91
CA LEU A 8 7.29 -6.69 11.64
C LEU A 8 6.08 -6.75 10.71
N MET A 9 5.03 -7.47 11.14
CA MET A 9 3.78 -7.57 10.38
C MET A 9 2.84 -6.46 10.83
N GLU A 10 2.43 -5.61 9.88
CA GLU A 10 1.44 -4.55 10.11
C GLU A 10 0.03 -5.06 9.82
N LEU A 11 -0.76 -5.16 10.88
CA LEU A 11 -2.19 -5.43 10.84
C LEU A 11 -2.93 -4.10 10.84
N ASN A 12 -3.19 -3.56 9.65
CA ASN A 12 -4.02 -2.38 9.45
C ASN A 12 -5.44 -2.79 9.10
N SER A 13 -6.33 -2.90 10.09
CA SER A 13 -7.73 -3.30 9.90
C SER A 13 -8.59 -2.85 11.07
N THR A 14 -9.88 -2.62 10.84
CA THR A 14 -10.84 -2.45 11.95
C THR A 14 -11.03 -3.74 12.76
N PHE A 15 -10.68 -4.90 12.20
CA PHE A 15 -10.73 -6.19 12.89
C PHE A 15 -9.58 -6.44 13.86
N ILE A 16 -8.64 -5.51 14.05
CA ILE A 16 -7.58 -5.67 15.07
C ILE A 16 -8.14 -5.87 16.48
N TRP A 17 -9.36 -5.38 16.74
CA TRP A 17 -10.10 -5.53 18.00
C TRP A 17 -10.86 -6.86 18.12
N HIS A 18 -10.88 -7.68 17.06
CA HIS A 18 -11.55 -8.97 17.05
C HIS A 18 -10.55 -10.08 17.36
N TRP A 19 -10.65 -10.66 18.55
CA TRP A 19 -9.65 -11.60 19.08
C TRP A 19 -9.32 -12.78 18.15
N PRO A 20 -10.30 -13.54 17.60
CA PRO A 20 -9.99 -14.62 16.65
C PRO A 20 -9.23 -14.15 15.40
N TRP A 21 -9.54 -12.96 14.89
CA TRP A 21 -8.88 -12.40 13.71
C TRP A 21 -7.43 -12.04 14.02
N PHE A 22 -7.18 -11.41 15.17
CA PHE A 22 -5.84 -11.10 15.66
C PHE A 22 -4.99 -12.37 15.85
N ILE A 23 -5.54 -13.43 16.46
CA ILE A 23 -4.85 -14.71 16.65
C ILE A 23 -4.43 -15.34 15.32
N GLN A 24 -5.29 -15.28 14.30
CA GLN A 24 -4.94 -15.76 12.95
C GLN A 24 -3.77 -14.95 12.36
N GLY A 25 -3.78 -13.63 12.53
CA GLY A 25 -2.68 -12.76 12.13
C GLY A 25 -1.36 -13.15 12.80
N VAL A 26 -1.37 -13.36 14.13
CA VAL A 26 -0.18 -13.81 14.87
C VAL A 26 0.31 -15.19 14.41
N LYS A 27 -0.60 -16.14 14.14
CA LYS A 27 -0.23 -17.45 13.61
C LYS A 27 0.49 -17.33 12.28
N SER A 28 -0.02 -16.51 11.36
CA SER A 28 0.60 -16.24 10.07
C SER A 28 1.96 -15.54 10.24
N ALA A 29 2.06 -14.55 11.13
CA ALA A 29 3.31 -13.87 11.45
C ALA A 29 4.41 -14.87 11.85
N LYS A 30 4.11 -15.78 12.78
CA LYS A 30 5.06 -16.83 13.21
C LYS A 30 5.43 -17.77 12.06
N GLN A 31 4.46 -18.18 11.27
CA GLN A 31 4.67 -19.08 10.13
C GLN A 31 5.64 -18.49 9.09
N HIS A 32 5.59 -17.18 8.86
CA HIS A 32 6.46 -16.49 7.91
C HIS A 32 7.69 -15.83 8.57
N GLY A 33 7.97 -16.18 9.83
CA GLY A 33 9.18 -15.76 10.53
C GLY A 33 9.19 -14.29 10.95
N PHE A 34 8.05 -13.61 11.04
CA PHE A 34 7.97 -12.27 11.60
C PHE A 34 8.33 -12.29 13.09
N THR A 35 8.99 -11.23 13.56
CA THR A 35 9.49 -11.06 14.93
C THR A 35 8.63 -10.12 15.76
N GLY A 36 7.58 -9.55 15.16
CA GLY A 36 6.69 -8.63 15.85
C GLY A 36 5.45 -8.28 15.07
N ILE A 37 4.50 -7.66 15.78
CA ILE A 37 3.22 -7.18 15.26
C ILE A 37 3.10 -5.68 15.49
N ILE A 38 2.66 -4.98 14.47
CA ILE A 38 2.19 -3.60 14.54
C ILE A 38 0.67 -3.63 14.43
N LEU A 39 -0.03 -3.15 15.46
CA LEU A 39 -1.47 -2.86 15.36
C LEU A 39 -1.64 -1.42 14.87
N HIS A 40 -2.31 -1.26 13.73
CA HIS A 40 -2.42 0.03 13.06
C HIS A 40 -3.87 0.38 12.74
N GLN A 41 -4.30 1.55 13.19
CA GLN A 41 -5.44 2.28 12.63
C GLN A 41 -5.12 3.77 12.62
N GLN A 42 -5.62 4.53 11.65
CA GLN A 42 -5.39 5.97 11.60
C GLN A 42 -5.85 6.67 12.89
N GLU A 43 -7.06 6.35 13.34
CA GLU A 43 -7.74 6.90 14.50
C GLU A 43 -7.30 6.28 15.84
N LEU A 44 -6.27 5.42 15.85
CA LEU A 44 -5.87 4.65 17.03
C LEU A 44 -5.59 5.53 18.25
N LEU A 45 -4.87 6.65 18.05
CA LEU A 45 -4.56 7.58 19.14
C LEU A 45 -5.83 8.25 19.69
N SER A 46 -6.75 8.66 18.81
CA SER A 46 -8.04 9.24 19.17
C SER A 46 -8.89 8.25 19.98
N VAL A 47 -8.89 6.96 19.63
CA VAL A 47 -9.56 5.90 20.38
C VAL A 47 -8.96 5.75 21.79
N LEU A 48 -7.63 5.80 21.91
CA LEU A 48 -6.91 5.57 23.17
C LEU A 48 -6.89 6.78 24.12
N ALA A 49 -7.06 7.99 23.59
CA ALA A 49 -7.01 9.22 24.37
C ALA A 49 -8.13 9.27 25.41
N THR A 50 -7.78 9.60 26.65
CA THR A 50 -8.77 10.00 27.67
C THR A 50 -9.40 11.33 27.26
N PRO A 51 -10.74 11.48 27.28
CA PRO A 51 -11.38 12.74 26.92
C PRO A 51 -10.93 13.90 27.80
N SER A 52 -10.87 15.09 27.21
CA SER A 52 -10.55 16.32 27.93
C SER A 52 -11.57 16.59 29.06
N PRO A 53 -11.14 17.19 30.18
CA PRO A 53 -12.05 17.75 31.19
C PRO A 53 -13.09 18.74 30.62
N LEU A 54 -12.80 19.38 29.48
CA LEU A 54 -13.72 20.31 28.81
C LEU A 54 -14.78 19.59 27.97
N SER A 55 -14.65 18.29 27.75
CA SER A 55 -15.66 17.50 27.06
C SER A 55 -16.93 17.37 27.89
N GLN A 56 -18.09 17.50 27.24
CA GLN A 56 -19.37 17.27 27.91
C GLN A 56 -19.54 15.77 28.15
N LYS A 57 -19.41 15.33 29.42
CA LYS A 57 -19.39 13.91 29.80
C LYS A 57 -20.53 13.07 29.22
N LEU A 58 -21.75 13.59 29.22
CA LEU A 58 -22.93 12.93 28.65
C LEU A 58 -22.80 12.66 27.13
N ASN A 59 -21.99 13.46 26.42
CA ASN A 59 -21.79 13.35 24.97
C ASN A 59 -20.62 12.43 24.59
N VAL A 60 -19.81 12.00 25.57
CA VAL A 60 -18.60 11.18 25.35
C VAL A 60 -18.58 9.87 26.15
N GLU A 61 -19.63 9.53 26.89
CA GLU A 61 -19.69 8.32 27.72
C GLU A 61 -19.39 7.03 26.93
N ASN A 62 -19.98 6.87 25.74
CA ASN A 62 -19.68 5.75 24.85
C ASN A 62 -18.21 5.71 24.39
N LEU A 63 -17.58 6.88 24.21
CA LEU A 63 -16.18 6.99 23.82
C LEU A 63 -15.24 6.65 24.99
N ILE A 64 -15.66 6.93 26.23
CA ILE A 64 -14.97 6.49 27.45
C ILE A 64 -15.04 4.97 27.56
N HIS A 65 -16.22 4.37 27.36
CA HIS A 65 -16.37 2.91 27.35
C HIS A 65 -15.53 2.25 26.26
N GLN A 66 -15.50 2.83 25.05
CA GLN A 66 -14.65 2.37 23.95
C GLN A 66 -13.17 2.43 24.34
N GLN A 67 -12.71 3.52 24.93
CA GLN A 67 -11.32 3.69 25.37
C GLN A 67 -10.93 2.68 26.46
N HIS A 68 -11.79 2.47 27.46
CA HIS A 68 -11.56 1.47 28.50
C HIS A 68 -11.51 0.06 27.94
N TYR A 69 -12.42 -0.29 27.03
CA TYR A 69 -12.42 -1.59 26.37
C TYR A 69 -11.15 -1.79 25.54
N ALA A 70 -10.76 -0.79 24.74
CA ALA A 70 -9.54 -0.82 23.95
C ALA A 70 -8.31 -1.05 24.84
N LEU A 71 -8.19 -0.35 25.98
CA LEU A 71 -7.08 -0.56 26.91
C LEU A 71 -7.05 -1.98 27.50
N GLN A 72 -8.22 -2.54 27.86
CA GLN A 72 -8.30 -3.93 28.35
C GLN A 72 -7.94 -4.94 27.25
N TYR A 73 -8.36 -4.69 26.01
CA TYR A 73 -7.99 -5.50 24.87
C TYR A 73 -6.48 -5.45 24.61
N LEU A 74 -5.87 -4.26 24.62
CA LEU A 74 -4.43 -4.11 24.43
C LEU A 74 -3.61 -4.78 25.53
N LYS A 75 -4.07 -4.78 26.79
CA LYS A 75 -3.43 -5.57 27.87
C LYS A 75 -3.41 -7.07 27.57
N ARG A 76 -4.48 -7.58 26.95
CA ARG A 76 -4.55 -8.98 26.51
C ARG A 76 -3.60 -9.26 25.35
N VAL A 77 -3.52 -8.34 24.38
CA VAL A 77 -2.57 -8.39 23.25
C VAL A 77 -1.13 -8.37 23.74
N ASP A 78 -0.78 -7.45 24.63
CA ASP A 78 0.57 -7.26 25.19
C ASP A 78 1.09 -8.56 25.81
N ARG A 79 0.28 -9.19 26.67
CA ARG A 79 0.62 -10.49 27.27
C ARG A 79 0.76 -11.60 26.23
N TYR A 80 -0.19 -11.69 25.30
CA TYR A 80 -0.19 -12.76 24.30
C TYR A 80 1.01 -12.67 23.34
N LEU A 81 1.39 -11.47 22.93
CA LEU A 81 2.57 -11.27 22.07
C LEU A 81 3.87 -11.57 22.83
N ALA A 82 3.96 -11.18 24.11
CA ALA A 82 5.08 -11.55 24.97
C ALA A 82 5.20 -13.07 25.13
N GLU A 83 4.10 -13.79 25.41
CA GLU A 83 4.05 -15.26 25.47
C GLU A 83 4.45 -15.93 24.14
N ASN A 84 4.30 -15.24 23.02
CA ASN A 84 4.67 -15.71 21.69
C ASN A 84 6.04 -15.21 21.21
N ASN A 85 6.81 -14.51 22.06
CA ASN A 85 8.11 -13.91 21.73
C ASN A 85 8.06 -12.96 20.51
N LEU A 86 6.99 -12.17 20.41
CA LEU A 86 6.80 -11.16 19.37
C LEU A 86 6.86 -9.76 19.97
N SER A 87 7.63 -8.86 19.36
CA SER A 87 7.62 -7.44 19.75
C SER A 87 6.27 -6.81 19.41
N PHE A 88 5.78 -5.94 20.29
CA PHE A 88 4.47 -5.31 20.15
C PHE A 88 4.60 -3.80 19.89
N TRP A 89 3.94 -3.33 18.84
CA TRP A 89 3.95 -1.93 18.40
C TRP A 89 2.54 -1.42 18.12
N LEU A 90 2.33 -0.14 18.37
CA LEU A 90 1.12 0.58 18.01
C LEU A 90 1.44 1.63 16.95
N GLN A 91 0.54 1.83 16.00
CA GLN A 91 0.67 2.84 14.95
C GLN A 91 -0.62 3.62 14.76
N GLY A 92 -0.51 4.95 14.66
CA GLY A 92 -1.61 5.85 14.34
C GLY A 92 -1.12 7.16 13.71
N GLU A 93 -2.05 8.04 13.36
CA GLU A 93 -1.70 9.37 12.85
C GLU A 93 -1.12 10.25 13.96
N ALA A 94 -0.09 11.02 13.61
CA ALA A 94 0.56 11.93 14.53
C ALA A 94 -0.38 13.08 14.92
N ALA A 95 -1.08 13.66 13.93
CA ALA A 95 -2.08 14.70 14.14
C ALA A 95 -3.43 14.24 13.55
N PRO A 96 -4.19 13.40 14.27
CA PRO A 96 -5.48 12.91 13.79
C PRO A 96 -6.52 14.03 13.77
N SER A 97 -7.41 14.00 12.79
CA SER A 97 -8.50 14.99 12.59
C SER A 97 -9.90 14.34 12.53
N ASP A 98 -10.01 13.10 13.02
CA ASP A 98 -11.23 12.32 12.99
C ASP A 98 -12.30 12.82 13.99
N ASP A 99 -13.51 12.28 13.88
CA ASP A 99 -14.63 12.72 14.73
C ASP A 99 -14.49 12.29 16.19
N ILE A 100 -13.69 11.27 16.50
CA ILE A 100 -13.46 10.81 17.87
C ILE A 100 -12.66 11.87 18.62
N ILE A 101 -11.55 12.36 18.06
CA ILE A 101 -10.75 13.39 18.72
C ILE A 101 -11.54 14.70 18.87
N LYS A 102 -12.28 15.13 17.83
CA LYS A 102 -13.13 16.34 17.88
C LYS A 102 -14.16 16.29 19.01
N ARG A 103 -14.73 15.12 19.30
CA ARG A 103 -15.69 14.94 20.40
C ARG A 103 -15.03 14.85 21.76
N LYS A 104 -13.87 14.19 21.85
CA LYS A 104 -13.12 14.04 23.11
C LYS A 104 -12.42 15.32 23.53
N PHE A 105 -12.08 16.19 22.58
CA PHE A 105 -11.32 17.42 22.79
C PHE A 105 -11.98 18.59 22.05
N PRO A 106 -13.01 19.23 22.66
CA PRO A 106 -13.65 20.41 22.07
C PRO A 106 -12.67 21.57 21.79
N GLU A 107 -11.51 21.56 22.44
CA GLU A 107 -10.41 22.52 22.26
C GLU A 107 -9.93 22.63 20.81
N LEU A 108 -10.09 21.59 20.01
CA LEU A 108 -9.78 21.61 18.57
C LEU A 108 -10.61 22.63 17.79
N THR A 109 -11.72 23.10 18.35
CA THR A 109 -12.58 24.11 17.73
C THR A 109 -12.33 25.53 18.26
N PHE A 110 -11.40 25.68 19.21
CA PHE A 110 -11.05 26.98 19.79
C PHE A 110 -10.09 27.75 18.88
N ASP A 111 -9.91 29.05 19.13
CA ASP A 111 -8.80 29.80 18.54
C ASP A 111 -7.47 29.22 19.02
N GLU A 112 -6.48 29.11 18.13
CA GLU A 112 -5.17 28.50 18.45
C GLU A 112 -4.53 29.16 19.67
N LYS A 113 -4.67 30.48 19.83
CA LYS A 113 -4.08 31.17 20.99
C LYS A 113 -4.62 30.68 22.34
N SER A 114 -5.78 30.03 22.35
CA SER A 114 -6.45 29.55 23.56
C SER A 114 -5.94 28.19 24.04
N SER A 115 -5.33 27.39 23.16
CA SER A 115 -4.92 26.00 23.45
C SER A 115 -3.50 25.70 22.97
N PRO A 116 -2.48 26.53 23.31
CA PRO A 116 -1.14 26.43 22.72
C PRO A 116 -0.47 25.06 22.96
N ASP A 117 -0.81 24.39 24.06
CA ASP A 117 -0.21 23.11 24.46
C ASP A 117 -1.10 21.90 24.12
N PHE A 118 -2.05 22.06 23.19
CA PHE A 118 -3.03 21.01 22.86
C PHE A 118 -2.39 19.64 22.60
N TRP A 119 -1.42 19.57 21.68
CA TRP A 119 -0.79 18.30 21.28
C TRP A 119 -0.07 17.62 22.44
N GLN A 120 0.61 18.40 23.29
CA GLN A 120 1.24 17.89 24.51
C GLN A 120 0.20 17.23 25.44
N HIS A 121 -0.93 17.90 25.69
CA HIS A 121 -2.02 17.37 26.51
C HIS A 121 -2.65 16.12 25.88
N PHE A 122 -2.89 16.14 24.57
CA PHE A 122 -3.45 15.02 23.81
C PHE A 122 -2.57 13.77 23.94
N TYR A 123 -1.26 13.89 23.70
CA TYR A 123 -0.35 12.75 23.84
C TYR A 123 -0.22 12.28 25.29
N ALA A 124 -0.16 13.19 26.27
CA ALA A 124 -0.11 12.82 27.68
C ALA A 124 -1.36 12.02 28.11
N ALA A 125 -2.54 12.40 27.61
CA ALA A 125 -3.81 11.70 27.86
C ALA A 125 -3.84 10.26 27.28
N ILE A 126 -2.93 9.94 26.37
CA ILE A 126 -2.75 8.59 25.82
C ILE A 126 -1.62 7.87 26.57
N LEU A 127 -0.44 8.47 26.62
CA LEU A 127 0.79 7.79 27.03
C LEU A 127 0.80 7.47 28.53
N HIS A 128 0.31 8.37 29.39
CA HIS A 128 0.30 8.10 30.84
C HIS A 128 -0.43 6.80 31.21
N PRO A 129 -1.69 6.57 30.81
CA PRO A 129 -2.37 5.31 31.09
C PRO A 129 -1.79 4.14 30.28
N LEU A 130 -1.37 4.36 29.04
CA LEU A 130 -0.93 3.30 28.13
C LEU A 130 0.39 2.65 28.58
N LEU A 131 1.41 3.47 28.90
CA LEU A 131 2.75 2.95 29.19
C LEU A 131 2.80 2.16 30.51
N GLN A 132 1.94 2.52 31.48
CA GLN A 132 1.76 1.76 32.71
C GLN A 132 1.00 0.45 32.47
N ALA A 133 0.04 0.45 31.55
CA ALA A 133 -0.81 -0.70 31.26
C ALA A 133 -0.13 -1.77 30.39
N LEU A 134 0.82 -1.38 29.54
CA LEU A 134 1.43 -2.24 28.51
C LEU A 134 2.96 -2.33 28.72
N PRO A 135 3.41 -3.15 29.69
CA PRO A 135 4.83 -3.27 30.01
C PRO A 135 5.67 -3.81 28.83
N HIS A 136 5.12 -4.70 28.01
CA HIS A 136 5.85 -5.33 26.89
C HIS A 136 5.76 -4.54 25.56
N LEU A 137 5.00 -3.44 25.53
CA LEU A 137 4.97 -2.53 24.38
C LEU A 137 6.38 -2.03 24.07
N SER A 138 6.82 -2.26 22.83
CA SER A 138 8.16 -1.89 22.35
C SER A 138 8.25 -0.42 21.93
N GLY A 139 7.17 0.17 21.47
CA GLY A 139 7.16 1.57 21.04
C GLY A 139 5.90 2.00 20.30
N LEU A 140 5.95 3.23 19.81
CA LEU A 140 4.90 3.88 19.05
C LEU A 140 5.43 4.32 17.68
N ILE A 141 4.60 4.13 16.65
CA ILE A 141 4.84 4.59 15.29
C ILE A 141 3.84 5.69 14.98
N LEU A 142 4.33 6.87 14.61
CA LEU A 142 3.50 8.02 14.28
C LEU A 142 3.59 8.30 12.78
N SER A 143 2.47 8.13 12.08
CA SER A 143 2.34 8.55 10.68
C SER A 143 2.23 10.06 10.63
N LEU A 144 3.22 10.72 10.03
CA LEU A 144 3.27 12.17 9.98
C LEU A 144 2.18 12.73 9.08
N THR A 145 1.33 13.57 9.66
CA THR A 145 0.35 14.42 9.00
C THR A 145 0.63 15.83 9.47
N THR A 146 0.68 16.81 8.55
CA THR A 146 0.80 18.22 8.97
C THR A 146 -0.47 18.60 9.71
N PRO A 147 -0.41 19.01 10.99
CA PRO A 147 -1.60 19.44 11.71
C PRO A 147 -2.13 20.76 11.15
N ASP A 148 -3.45 20.88 11.03
CA ASP A 148 -4.11 22.16 10.71
C ASP A 148 -4.27 23.08 11.95
N PHE A 149 -3.97 22.55 13.15
CA PHE A 149 -4.15 23.21 14.45
C PHE A 149 -2.89 23.10 15.29
N GLN A 150 -2.44 24.20 15.90
CA GLN A 150 -1.24 24.27 16.77
C GLN A 150 0.06 23.83 16.10
N THR A 151 0.27 24.25 14.86
CA THR A 151 1.46 23.91 14.07
C THR A 151 2.77 24.26 14.78
N ALA A 152 2.84 25.42 15.46
CA ALA A 152 4.08 25.95 16.04
C ALA A 152 4.66 25.10 17.18
N ARG A 153 3.82 24.46 18.01
CA ARG A 153 4.26 23.66 19.17
C ARG A 153 4.19 22.14 18.94
N TRP A 154 3.72 21.72 17.76
CA TRP A 154 3.59 20.31 17.45
C TRP A 154 4.94 19.57 17.44
N GLN A 155 5.99 20.17 16.89
CA GLN A 155 7.33 19.58 16.87
C GLN A 155 7.87 19.33 18.30
N GLN A 156 7.68 20.31 19.20
CA GLN A 156 8.04 20.15 20.61
C GLN A 156 7.24 19.02 21.27
N SER A 157 5.96 18.87 20.91
CA SER A 157 5.11 17.79 21.43
C SER A 157 5.62 16.40 20.99
N LEU A 158 6.19 16.27 19.79
CA LEU A 158 6.83 15.03 19.34
C LEU A 158 8.11 14.72 20.13
N HIS A 159 8.89 15.74 20.49
CA HIS A 159 10.04 15.57 21.40
C HIS A 159 9.58 15.09 22.79
N ASP A 160 8.48 15.63 23.32
CA ASP A 160 7.92 15.21 24.61
C ASP A 160 7.43 13.74 24.55
N VAL A 161 6.79 13.33 23.44
CA VAL A 161 6.42 11.93 23.19
C VAL A 161 7.66 11.03 23.22
N TRP A 162 8.72 11.40 22.52
CA TRP A 162 9.98 10.66 22.54
C TRP A 162 10.53 10.54 23.97
N SER A 163 10.57 11.64 24.72
CA SER A 163 11.09 11.67 26.09
C SER A 163 10.32 10.72 27.02
N LEU A 164 8.97 10.74 26.96
CA LEU A 164 8.09 9.86 27.74
C LEU A 164 8.31 8.38 27.40
N LEU A 165 8.40 8.04 26.10
CA LEU A 165 8.66 6.67 25.65
C LEU A 165 10.05 6.21 26.11
N ARG A 166 11.07 7.05 25.90
CA ARG A 166 12.47 6.75 26.22
C ARG A 166 12.68 6.53 27.71
N ALA A 167 12.01 7.29 28.58
CA ALA A 167 12.05 7.12 30.03
C ALA A 167 11.56 5.74 30.49
N GLN A 168 10.77 5.04 29.67
CA GLN A 168 10.28 3.68 29.90
C GLN A 168 10.99 2.62 29.04
N GLY A 169 12.10 2.98 28.38
CA GLY A 169 12.85 2.09 27.49
C GLY A 169 12.16 1.77 26.17
N LYS A 170 11.15 2.56 25.77
CA LYS A 170 10.35 2.35 24.55
C LYS A 170 10.84 3.26 23.43
N LYS A 171 10.54 2.88 22.18
CA LYS A 171 11.04 3.56 20.98
C LYS A 171 9.96 4.43 20.32
N LEU A 172 10.38 5.55 19.72
CA LEU A 172 9.57 6.34 18.81
C LEU A 172 10.03 6.10 17.36
N VAL A 173 9.06 5.89 16.47
CA VAL A 173 9.28 5.78 15.03
C VAL A 173 8.40 6.85 14.35
N LEU A 174 9.00 7.66 13.48
CA LEU A 174 8.27 8.61 12.64
C LEU A 174 8.17 8.06 11.22
N ARG A 175 6.95 7.99 10.71
CA ARG A 175 6.63 7.43 9.40
C ARG A 175 6.29 8.52 8.40
N ASP A 176 6.96 8.49 7.26
CA ASP A 176 6.60 9.33 6.12
C ASP A 176 5.21 8.94 5.59
N TYR A 177 4.27 9.89 5.56
CA TYR A 177 2.88 9.57 5.22
C TYR A 177 2.22 10.62 4.31
N ILE A 178 1.81 11.77 4.84
CA ILE A 178 1.18 12.85 4.07
C ILE A 178 2.00 14.12 4.22
N ASP A 179 2.61 14.53 3.12
CA ASP A 179 3.34 15.79 3.00
C ASP A 179 2.86 16.50 1.73
N ASP A 180 2.18 17.62 1.91
CA ASP A 180 1.70 18.47 0.81
C ASP A 180 2.83 19.33 0.23
N SER A 181 4.02 19.33 0.85
CA SER A 181 5.17 20.07 0.35
C SER A 181 5.85 19.36 -0.81
N TRP A 182 6.36 20.16 -1.73
CA TRP A 182 7.20 19.70 -2.83
C TRP A 182 8.54 20.44 -2.85
N PRO A 183 9.68 19.73 -2.80
CA PRO A 183 9.83 18.29 -2.54
C PRO A 183 9.36 17.91 -1.12
N ARG A 184 9.01 16.63 -0.91
CA ARG A 184 8.64 16.12 0.42
C ARG A 184 9.81 16.22 1.38
N GLN A 185 9.65 16.97 2.46
CA GLN A 185 10.71 17.28 3.42
C GLN A 185 10.25 17.17 4.88
N GLN A 186 8.98 16.88 5.14
CA GLN A 186 8.45 16.85 6.51
C GLN A 186 9.23 15.89 7.41
N LEU A 187 9.45 14.65 6.96
CA LEU A 187 10.18 13.66 7.76
C LEU A 187 11.62 14.09 8.03
N SER A 188 12.36 14.53 7.01
CA SER A 188 13.76 14.96 7.17
C SER A 188 13.89 16.17 8.09
N ASN A 189 12.98 17.14 7.96
CA ASN A 189 13.01 18.37 8.76
C ASN A 189 12.69 18.09 10.23
N LEU A 190 11.75 17.18 10.50
CA LEU A 190 11.42 16.78 11.87
C LEU A 190 12.53 15.98 12.52
N LEU A 191 13.13 15.04 11.79
CA LEU A 191 14.22 14.22 12.34
C LEU A 191 15.45 15.06 12.67
N ALA A 192 15.75 16.08 11.87
CA ALA A 192 16.86 17.00 12.14
C ALA A 192 16.74 17.79 13.47
N THR A 193 15.53 17.87 14.05
CA THR A 193 15.30 18.54 15.35
C THR A 193 15.10 17.56 16.50
N LEU A 194 15.05 16.26 16.21
CA LEU A 194 14.84 15.20 17.20
C LEU A 194 16.13 14.41 17.46
N PRO A 195 16.23 13.73 18.61
CA PRO A 195 17.41 12.90 18.92
C PRO A 195 17.60 11.74 17.95
N ASP A 196 18.86 11.34 17.70
CA ASP A 196 19.25 10.24 16.80
C ASP A 196 18.58 8.88 17.14
N ASP A 197 18.12 8.70 18.38
CA ASP A 197 17.36 7.51 18.83
C ASP A 197 15.91 7.49 18.31
N VAL A 198 15.43 8.51 17.61
CA VAL A 198 14.16 8.44 16.86
C VAL A 198 14.39 7.70 15.54
N ARG A 199 13.53 6.73 15.22
CA ARG A 199 13.63 5.96 13.96
C ARG A 199 12.87 6.65 12.84
N ALA A 200 13.37 6.48 11.63
CA ALA A 200 12.68 6.85 10.41
C ALA A 200 12.03 5.63 9.76
N SER A 201 10.73 5.66 9.48
CA SER A 201 10.04 4.65 8.68
C SER A 201 9.72 5.21 7.30
N VAL A 202 10.28 4.58 6.28
CA VAL A 202 10.29 5.05 4.89
C VAL A 202 9.78 3.94 3.98
N LYS A 203 8.89 4.29 3.05
CA LYS A 203 8.39 3.36 2.02
C LYS A 203 9.56 2.84 1.17
N ALA A 204 9.49 1.60 0.69
CA ALA A 204 10.52 1.04 -0.18
C ALA A 204 10.63 1.78 -1.54
N THR A 205 9.56 2.44 -1.96
CA THR A 205 9.44 3.20 -3.21
C THR A 205 9.22 4.68 -2.97
N GLU A 206 9.72 5.53 -3.87
CA GLU A 206 9.59 7.00 -3.75
C GLU A 206 8.13 7.49 -3.83
N LEU A 207 7.36 6.99 -4.80
CA LEU A 207 5.94 7.26 -4.87
C LEU A 207 5.14 6.06 -4.38
N ASP A 208 4.56 6.23 -3.18
CA ASP A 208 3.69 5.26 -2.53
C ASP A 208 4.30 3.85 -2.52
N TYR A 209 3.57 2.83 -2.98
CA TYR A 209 3.99 1.43 -2.96
C TYR A 209 3.92 0.80 -4.35
N HIS A 210 4.24 1.56 -5.42
CA HIS A 210 4.06 1.11 -6.79
C HIS A 210 5.18 0.16 -7.26
N PRO A 211 4.87 -1.08 -7.67
CA PRO A 211 5.87 -1.99 -8.22
C PRO A 211 6.53 -1.41 -9.48
N GLY A 212 7.83 -1.67 -9.64
CA GLY A 212 8.64 -1.17 -10.75
C GLY A 212 9.13 0.28 -10.61
N PHE A 213 8.72 1.01 -9.57
CA PHE A 213 9.12 2.41 -9.36
C PHE A 213 10.48 2.50 -8.64
N ALA A 214 11.11 3.67 -8.69
CA ALA A 214 12.41 3.89 -8.07
C ALA A 214 12.41 3.65 -6.55
N ASN A 215 13.57 3.27 -6.02
CA ASN A 215 13.78 3.18 -4.57
C ASN A 215 13.60 4.55 -3.92
N HIS A 216 13.08 4.57 -2.70
CA HIS A 216 12.92 5.83 -1.99
C HIS A 216 14.29 6.45 -1.63
N PRO A 217 14.59 7.70 -2.05
CA PRO A 217 15.91 8.30 -1.86
C PRO A 217 16.28 8.46 -0.39
N HIS A 218 15.32 8.82 0.49
CA HIS A 218 15.53 8.90 1.94
C HIS A 218 16.07 7.62 2.60
N ILE A 219 15.95 6.45 1.97
CA ILE A 219 16.62 5.25 2.48
C ILE A 219 18.13 5.46 2.51
N ALA A 220 18.72 6.07 1.48
CA ALA A 220 20.16 6.31 1.40
C ALA A 220 20.57 7.69 1.95
N THR A 221 19.73 8.71 1.81
CA THR A 221 20.14 10.11 2.03
C THR A 221 19.83 10.65 3.42
N LEU A 222 18.94 10.02 4.19
CA LEU A 222 18.56 10.51 5.51
C LEU A 222 19.67 10.21 6.54
N PRO A 223 20.34 11.22 7.12
CA PRO A 223 21.51 11.00 7.97
C PRO A 223 21.14 10.56 9.40
N GLY A 224 22.02 9.82 10.08
CA GLY A 224 22.06 9.73 11.55
C GLY A 224 20.99 8.89 12.25
N HIS A 225 19.89 8.55 11.56
CA HIS A 225 18.77 7.79 12.15
C HIS A 225 18.72 6.34 11.67
N LYS A 226 18.34 5.45 12.59
CA LYS A 226 17.98 4.05 12.24
C LYS A 226 16.72 4.04 11.39
N LYS A 227 16.74 3.19 10.35
CA LYS A 227 15.74 3.16 9.28
C LYS A 227 14.91 1.90 9.32
N TRP A 228 13.62 2.07 9.10
CA TRP A 228 12.64 1.02 8.90
C TRP A 228 12.16 1.10 7.47
N ILE A 229 12.25 0.00 6.73
CA ILE A 229 11.82 -0.06 5.32
C ILE A 229 10.41 -0.66 5.27
N GLU A 230 9.46 0.08 4.71
CA GLU A 230 8.08 -0.37 4.58
C GLU A 230 7.80 -1.01 3.22
N TYR A 231 7.30 -2.24 3.26
CA TYR A 231 6.69 -2.89 2.11
C TYR A 231 5.18 -2.94 2.30
N ASP A 232 4.45 -2.63 1.24
CA ASP A 232 3.04 -3.00 1.15
C ASP A 232 2.95 -4.34 0.44
N LEU A 233 2.40 -5.35 1.11
CA LEU A 233 2.13 -6.65 0.51
C LEU A 233 0.66 -6.81 0.13
N PHE A 234 -0.22 -5.98 0.72
CA PHE A 234 -1.66 -5.94 0.44
C PHE A 234 -1.94 -5.34 -0.94
N GLY A 235 -1.19 -4.31 -1.32
CA GLY A 235 -1.30 -3.67 -2.62
C GLY A 235 -2.30 -2.54 -2.67
N THR A 236 -2.26 -1.65 -1.68
CA THR A 236 -2.98 -0.37 -1.65
C THR A 236 -2.79 0.43 -2.94
N GLY A 237 -1.58 0.37 -3.52
CA GLY A 237 -1.22 0.98 -4.79
C GLY A 237 -1.11 0.02 -5.98
N TYR A 238 -1.50 -1.26 -5.87
CA TYR A 238 -1.29 -2.23 -6.96
C TYR A 238 -2.31 -3.39 -7.02
N GLY A 239 -3.56 -3.16 -6.61
CA GLY A 239 -4.67 -4.08 -6.90
C GLY A 239 -5.30 -4.78 -5.70
N TRP A 240 -5.00 -4.32 -4.49
CA TRP A 240 -5.74 -4.63 -3.26
C TRP A 240 -5.94 -6.13 -3.01
N THR A 241 -4.93 -6.96 -3.25
CA THR A 241 -4.99 -8.44 -3.22
C THR A 241 -5.97 -9.12 -4.20
N ALA A 242 -6.81 -8.34 -4.90
CA ALA A 242 -7.74 -8.83 -5.92
C ALA A 242 -7.04 -9.15 -7.24
N LEU A 243 -5.89 -8.52 -7.49
CA LEU A 243 -5.05 -8.73 -8.65
C LEU A 243 -3.77 -9.49 -8.28
N PRO A 244 -3.29 -10.40 -9.14
CA PRO A 244 -2.07 -11.15 -8.89
C PRO A 244 -0.85 -10.24 -9.05
N CYS A 245 0.06 -10.29 -8.09
CA CYS A 245 1.35 -9.63 -8.15
C CYS A 245 2.36 -10.33 -7.25
N TYR A 246 3.36 -10.97 -7.86
CA TYR A 246 4.52 -11.49 -7.17
C TYR A 246 5.63 -10.44 -7.07
N LEU A 247 6.02 -10.09 -5.85
CA LEU A 247 7.01 -9.05 -5.54
C LEU A 247 8.34 -9.62 -5.04
N GLY A 248 8.51 -10.94 -4.93
CA GLY A 248 9.65 -11.53 -4.23
C GLY A 248 11.01 -11.08 -4.80
N ASP A 249 11.14 -11.04 -6.13
CA ASP A 249 12.38 -10.62 -6.79
C ASP A 249 12.65 -9.12 -6.58
N GLU A 250 11.60 -8.30 -6.68
CA GLU A 250 11.71 -6.86 -6.42
C GLU A 250 12.11 -6.60 -4.95
N ILE A 251 11.45 -7.24 -3.99
CA ILE A 251 11.78 -7.12 -2.55
C ILE A 251 13.24 -7.51 -2.31
N SER A 252 13.70 -8.61 -2.91
CA SER A 252 15.09 -9.06 -2.80
C SER A 252 16.08 -8.02 -3.34
N GLY A 253 15.81 -7.45 -4.53
CA GLY A 253 16.63 -6.41 -5.14
C GLY A 253 16.67 -5.14 -4.30
N ARG A 254 15.52 -4.63 -3.87
CA ARG A 254 15.40 -3.41 -3.05
C ARG A 254 16.10 -3.56 -1.70
N LEU A 255 15.90 -4.69 -1.03
CA LEU A 255 16.52 -4.95 0.27
C LEU A 255 18.05 -5.02 0.15
N SER A 256 18.54 -5.64 -0.92
CA SER A 256 19.98 -5.73 -1.17
C SER A 256 20.60 -4.38 -1.50
N TRP A 257 19.91 -3.56 -2.31
CA TRP A 257 20.30 -2.17 -2.54
C TRP A 257 20.33 -1.37 -1.22
N ALA A 258 19.26 -1.42 -0.43
CA ALA A 258 19.17 -0.67 0.82
C ALA A 258 20.29 -1.04 1.79
N LEU A 259 20.55 -2.34 1.98
CA LEU A 259 21.66 -2.79 2.82
C LEU A 259 23.03 -2.34 2.33
N SER A 260 23.22 -2.24 1.01
CA SER A 260 24.47 -1.71 0.43
C SER A 260 24.59 -0.19 0.58
N ALA A 261 23.47 0.54 0.63
CA ALA A 261 23.43 1.99 0.59
C ALA A 261 23.53 2.65 1.98
N THR A 262 23.32 1.93 3.09
CA THR A 262 23.06 2.55 4.40
C THR A 262 23.99 2.11 5.55
N GLU A 263 25.21 1.64 5.32
CA GLU A 263 26.22 1.32 6.38
C GLU A 263 25.68 0.70 7.70
N ASN A 264 24.72 -0.25 7.65
CA ASN A 264 24.03 -0.86 8.80
C ASN A 264 23.03 0.01 9.59
N GLU A 265 22.42 1.01 8.97
CA GLU A 265 21.36 1.83 9.56
C GLU A 265 19.97 1.19 9.48
N ILE A 266 19.77 0.15 8.66
CA ILE A 266 18.49 -0.57 8.60
C ILE A 266 18.30 -1.41 9.87
N GLU A 267 17.31 -1.05 10.69
CA GLU A 267 16.97 -1.75 11.93
C GLU A 267 15.82 -2.75 11.71
N ALA A 268 14.83 -2.40 10.86
CA ALA A 268 13.64 -3.22 10.67
C ALA A 268 13.08 -3.17 9.24
N ILE A 269 12.32 -4.21 8.92
CA ILE A 269 11.40 -4.25 7.78
C ILE A 269 9.97 -4.30 8.34
N THR A 270 9.08 -3.46 7.82
CA THR A 270 7.64 -3.54 8.12
C THR A 270 6.88 -4.00 6.87
N SER A 271 5.78 -4.71 7.08
CA SER A 271 4.99 -5.24 5.96
C SER A 271 3.50 -5.15 6.23
N ARG A 272 2.80 -4.34 5.43
CA ARG A 272 1.35 -4.24 5.45
C ARG A 272 0.72 -5.47 4.80
N VAL A 273 -0.14 -6.17 5.55
CA VAL A 273 -0.82 -7.38 5.09
C VAL A 273 -2.35 -7.28 5.07
N SER A 274 -2.89 -6.15 5.53
CA SER A 274 -4.32 -5.82 5.49
C SER A 274 -4.46 -4.31 5.34
N TRP A 275 -5.66 -3.83 4.98
CA TRP A 275 -5.92 -2.40 4.88
C TRP A 275 -7.24 -2.01 5.55
N GLN A 276 -7.23 -0.95 6.36
CA GLN A 276 -8.39 -0.59 7.20
C GLN A 276 -9.66 -0.26 6.41
N TRP A 277 -9.49 0.23 5.18
CA TRP A 277 -10.59 0.61 4.30
C TRP A 277 -11.21 -0.58 3.55
N LEU A 278 -10.48 -1.71 3.46
CA LEU A 278 -10.94 -2.97 2.89
C LEU A 278 -10.67 -4.11 3.91
N PRO A 279 -11.35 -4.10 5.07
CA PRO A 279 -10.96 -4.87 6.25
C PRO A 279 -11.18 -6.39 6.09
N ASP A 280 -11.99 -6.80 5.11
CA ASP A 280 -12.39 -8.18 4.84
C ASP A 280 -11.34 -9.00 4.05
N SER A 281 -10.31 -8.35 3.49
CA SER A 281 -9.21 -9.05 2.83
C SER A 281 -7.89 -8.96 3.59
N ARG A 282 -7.08 -10.01 3.41
CA ARG A 282 -5.69 -10.07 3.87
C ARG A 282 -4.81 -10.78 2.85
N VAL A 283 -3.53 -10.47 2.86
CA VAL A 283 -2.54 -11.06 1.94
C VAL A 283 -2.51 -12.60 2.03
N MET A 284 -2.59 -13.16 3.24
CA MET A 284 -2.52 -14.61 3.46
C MET A 284 -3.70 -15.38 2.83
N ASP A 285 -4.80 -14.70 2.52
CA ASP A 285 -6.02 -15.29 1.96
C ASP A 285 -6.14 -15.04 0.45
N SER A 286 -5.05 -14.57 -0.20
CA SER A 286 -5.07 -14.09 -1.58
C SER A 286 -4.00 -14.74 -2.48
N ALA A 287 -4.09 -14.49 -3.79
CA ALA A 287 -3.05 -14.89 -4.74
C ALA A 287 -1.66 -14.29 -4.42
N ASN A 288 -1.62 -13.21 -3.63
CA ASN A 288 -0.39 -12.52 -3.24
C ASN A 288 0.24 -13.09 -1.96
N ALA A 289 -0.33 -14.14 -1.37
CA ALA A 289 0.23 -14.82 -0.19
C ALA A 289 1.69 -15.28 -0.39
N ILE A 290 2.08 -15.59 -1.64
CA ILE A 290 3.45 -15.93 -2.01
C ILE A 290 4.47 -14.82 -1.67
N ASN A 291 4.05 -13.55 -1.59
CA ASN A 291 4.93 -12.44 -1.22
C ASN A 291 5.43 -12.51 0.22
N LEU A 292 4.72 -13.20 1.12
CA LEU A 292 5.19 -13.46 2.48
C LEU A 292 6.44 -14.36 2.47
N PHE A 293 6.51 -15.30 1.54
CA PHE A 293 7.68 -16.15 1.32
C PHE A 293 8.79 -15.39 0.60
N GLY A 294 8.44 -14.57 -0.40
CA GLY A 294 9.39 -13.70 -1.08
C GLY A 294 10.14 -12.78 -0.12
N LEU A 295 9.40 -12.12 0.78
CA LEU A 295 9.98 -11.29 1.84
C LEU A 295 10.86 -12.09 2.81
N SER A 296 10.35 -13.24 3.28
CA SER A 296 11.11 -14.10 4.20
C SER A 296 12.42 -14.58 3.58
N ALA A 297 12.40 -14.98 2.31
CA ALA A 297 13.58 -15.38 1.56
C ALA A 297 14.56 -14.21 1.35
N ALA A 298 14.07 -13.04 0.96
CA ALA A 298 14.89 -11.84 0.74
C ALA A 298 15.69 -11.41 1.99
N ASN A 299 15.10 -11.60 3.18
CA ASN A 299 15.72 -11.25 4.46
C ASN A 299 16.60 -12.37 5.06
N GLN A 300 16.83 -13.48 4.35
CA GLN A 300 17.76 -14.52 4.78
C GLN A 300 19.15 -14.31 4.20
N THR A 301 20.17 -14.68 4.96
CA THR A 301 21.55 -14.74 4.47
C THR A 301 21.63 -15.77 3.35
N ALA A 302 22.16 -15.37 2.19
CA ALA A 302 22.27 -16.23 1.02
C ALA A 302 23.01 -17.53 1.35
N ASP A 303 22.31 -18.64 1.25
CA ASP A 303 22.88 -19.98 1.24
C ASP A 303 22.36 -20.67 -0.03
N THR A 304 23.29 -21.20 -0.83
CA THR A 304 23.02 -21.83 -2.13
C THR A 304 22.06 -23.02 -2.06
N ALA A 305 21.79 -23.56 -0.85
CA ALA A 305 20.90 -24.69 -0.63
C ALA A 305 19.44 -24.34 -0.26
N GLN A 306 19.07 -23.06 -0.17
CA GLN A 306 17.71 -22.69 0.23
C GLN A 306 16.69 -22.85 -0.91
N PRO A 307 15.52 -23.46 -0.66
CA PRO A 307 14.44 -23.51 -1.64
C PRO A 307 13.99 -22.09 -2.03
N SER A 308 13.57 -21.93 -3.29
CA SER A 308 13.03 -20.64 -3.74
C SER A 308 11.72 -20.29 -3.05
N ALA A 309 11.32 -19.00 -3.06
CA ALA A 309 10.05 -18.56 -2.48
C ALA A 309 8.83 -19.31 -3.07
N PHE A 310 8.87 -19.61 -4.37
CA PHE A 310 7.85 -20.41 -5.04
C PHE A 310 7.79 -21.84 -4.51
N GLU A 311 8.93 -22.46 -4.22
CA GLU A 311 8.98 -23.83 -3.69
C GLU A 311 8.43 -23.92 -2.29
N CYS A 312 8.84 -23.01 -1.39
CA CYS A 312 8.28 -22.92 -0.05
C CYS A 312 6.77 -22.66 -0.07
N TRP A 313 6.31 -21.79 -0.97
CA TRP A 313 4.88 -21.54 -1.14
C TRP A 313 4.14 -22.77 -1.65
N ALA A 314 4.63 -23.42 -2.71
CA ALA A 314 4.01 -24.61 -3.29
C ALA A 314 3.94 -25.78 -2.28
N GLU A 315 4.99 -25.96 -1.49
CA GLU A 315 5.01 -26.95 -0.41
C GLU A 315 3.99 -26.61 0.69
N GLN A 316 3.92 -25.35 1.13
CA GLN A 316 2.94 -24.94 2.14
C GLN A 316 1.50 -25.09 1.66
N GLN A 317 1.23 -24.86 0.37
CA GLN A 317 -0.09 -25.12 -0.23
C GLN A 317 -0.33 -26.60 -0.58
N GLN A 318 0.64 -27.47 -0.27
CA GLN A 318 0.59 -28.91 -0.52
C GLN A 318 0.30 -29.25 -2.00
N LEU A 319 0.94 -28.50 -2.91
CA LEU A 319 0.79 -28.71 -4.33
C LEU A 319 1.57 -29.96 -4.76
N GLY A 320 0.86 -30.92 -5.35
CA GLY A 320 1.45 -32.08 -6.01
C GLY A 320 1.42 -31.91 -7.53
N PHE A 321 2.58 -31.99 -8.17
CA PHE A 321 2.71 -31.81 -9.62
C PHE A 321 2.88 -33.16 -10.32
N ARG A 322 2.18 -33.38 -11.43
CA ARG A 322 2.38 -34.59 -12.26
C ARG A 322 3.76 -34.64 -12.92
N SER A 323 4.36 -33.49 -13.21
CA SER A 323 5.69 -33.37 -13.81
C SER A 323 6.42 -32.13 -13.32
N LEU A 324 7.75 -32.12 -13.47
CA LEU A 324 8.56 -30.91 -13.24
C LEU A 324 8.17 -29.76 -14.18
N GLN A 325 7.74 -30.09 -15.40
CA GLN A 325 7.26 -29.10 -16.35
C GLN A 325 6.01 -28.37 -15.83
N ASP A 326 5.06 -29.08 -15.22
CA ASP A 326 3.87 -28.46 -14.62
C ASP A 326 4.25 -27.51 -13.48
N LYS A 327 5.24 -27.88 -12.64
CA LYS A 327 5.81 -27.02 -11.59
C LYS A 327 6.41 -25.74 -12.18
N HIS A 328 7.24 -25.86 -13.22
CA HIS A 328 7.83 -24.71 -13.91
C HIS A 328 6.77 -23.82 -14.57
N GLN A 329 5.75 -24.41 -15.19
CA GLN A 329 4.64 -23.65 -15.79
C GLN A 329 3.89 -22.81 -14.75
N LEU A 330 3.55 -23.38 -13.58
CA LEU A 330 2.90 -22.61 -12.51
C LEU A 330 3.82 -21.52 -11.97
N SER A 331 5.12 -21.81 -11.81
CA SER A 331 6.11 -20.83 -11.37
C SER A 331 6.16 -19.64 -12.33
N SER A 332 6.23 -19.88 -13.64
CA SER A 332 6.22 -18.83 -14.66
C SER A 332 4.94 -17.99 -14.63
N ILE A 333 3.77 -18.60 -14.37
CA ILE A 333 2.50 -17.87 -14.22
C ILE A 333 2.57 -16.89 -13.05
N VAL A 334 3.11 -17.32 -11.91
CA VAL A 334 3.27 -16.45 -10.73
C VAL A 334 4.21 -15.30 -11.04
N HIS A 335 5.39 -15.57 -11.63
CA HIS A 335 6.37 -14.52 -11.94
C HIS A 335 5.85 -13.53 -13.00
N ALA A 336 5.08 -13.99 -13.99
CA ALA A 336 4.53 -13.13 -15.04
C ALA A 336 3.55 -12.07 -14.50
N SER A 337 2.98 -12.27 -13.31
CA SER A 337 2.07 -11.30 -12.69
C SER A 337 2.74 -9.96 -12.38
N TYR A 338 4.04 -9.94 -12.10
CA TYR A 338 4.80 -8.72 -11.86
C TYR A 338 4.86 -7.82 -13.11
N ASP A 339 5.29 -8.39 -14.23
CA ASP A 339 5.42 -7.66 -15.50
C ASP A 339 4.05 -7.19 -16.01
N TRP A 340 3.04 -8.05 -15.89
CA TRP A 340 1.66 -7.72 -16.20
C TRP A 340 1.19 -6.48 -15.43
N LEU A 341 1.39 -6.46 -14.12
CA LEU A 341 0.94 -5.37 -13.27
C LEU A 341 1.76 -4.10 -13.47
N CYS A 342 3.07 -4.19 -13.75
CA CYS A 342 3.88 -3.00 -14.00
C CYS A 342 3.48 -2.30 -15.32
N LYS A 343 2.87 -3.01 -16.27
CA LYS A 343 2.46 -2.49 -17.57
C LYS A 343 0.99 -2.09 -17.62
N THR A 344 0.10 -2.80 -16.94
CA THR A 344 -1.35 -2.62 -17.13
C THR A 344 -1.87 -1.24 -16.70
N PRO A 345 -1.68 -0.80 -15.44
CA PRO A 345 -2.23 0.45 -14.91
C PRO A 345 -1.32 1.67 -15.16
N ASN A 346 -0.16 1.47 -15.78
CA ASN A 346 0.81 2.52 -16.08
C ASN A 346 0.72 2.98 -17.53
N PHE A 347 1.51 3.96 -17.94
CA PHE A 347 1.57 4.51 -19.29
C PHE A 347 3.04 4.75 -19.63
N LEU A 348 3.69 3.77 -20.29
CA LEU A 348 5.15 3.77 -20.51
C LEU A 348 5.93 3.99 -19.21
N GLY A 349 5.54 3.25 -18.16
CA GLY A 349 6.15 3.37 -16.83
C GLY A 349 5.71 4.59 -16.00
N ARG A 350 4.80 5.46 -16.49
CA ARG A 350 4.17 6.54 -15.70
C ARG A 350 2.86 6.07 -15.08
N ARG A 351 2.48 6.64 -13.95
CA ARG A 351 1.23 6.29 -13.26
C ARG A 351 0.01 6.81 -14.03
N LEU A 352 -0.89 5.92 -14.44
CA LEU A 352 -2.22 6.27 -15.03
C LEU A 352 -3.36 5.84 -14.11
N HIS A 353 -3.11 5.71 -12.82
CA HIS A 353 -4.11 5.19 -11.90
C HIS A 353 -4.00 5.85 -10.53
N TYR A 354 -5.09 5.88 -9.78
CA TYR A 354 -5.10 6.36 -8.41
C TYR A 354 -5.69 5.27 -7.51
N GLN A 355 -4.90 4.83 -6.51
CA GLN A 355 -5.27 3.71 -5.63
C GLN A 355 -5.73 2.48 -6.44
N SER A 356 -4.93 2.05 -7.42
CA SER A 356 -5.24 0.90 -8.30
C SER A 356 -6.47 1.06 -9.21
N GLN A 357 -7.17 2.21 -9.21
CA GLN A 357 -8.32 2.45 -10.08
C GLN A 357 -7.95 3.36 -11.25
N ILE A 358 -8.66 3.24 -12.38
CA ILE A 358 -8.56 4.18 -13.51
C ILE A 358 -8.81 5.64 -13.06
N PRO A 359 -8.39 6.66 -13.79
CA PRO A 359 -8.74 8.05 -13.48
C PRO A 359 -10.26 8.27 -13.56
N GLU A 360 -10.81 9.18 -12.76
CA GLU A 360 -12.22 9.58 -12.78
C GLU A 360 -12.55 10.54 -13.94
N SER A 361 -11.53 11.21 -14.48
CA SER A 361 -11.65 12.17 -15.57
C SER A 361 -10.34 12.32 -16.35
N VAL A 362 -10.42 12.91 -17.54
CA VAL A 362 -9.24 13.33 -18.33
C VAL A 362 -8.33 14.25 -17.52
N ALA A 363 -8.89 15.23 -16.81
CA ALA A 363 -8.11 16.16 -15.98
C ALA A 363 -7.30 15.41 -14.89
N GLN A 364 -7.92 14.44 -14.22
CA GLN A 364 -7.20 13.61 -13.25
C GLN A 364 -6.14 12.73 -13.94
N ALA A 365 -6.43 12.18 -15.11
CA ALA A 365 -5.47 11.38 -15.87
C ALA A 365 -4.24 12.20 -16.27
N GLN A 366 -4.44 13.43 -16.78
CA GLN A 366 -3.37 14.37 -17.07
C GLN A 366 -2.58 14.68 -15.80
N GLN A 367 -3.23 14.99 -14.68
CA GLN A 367 -2.54 15.21 -13.41
C GLN A 367 -1.66 14.01 -13.03
N LEU A 368 -2.19 12.79 -13.08
CA LEU A 368 -1.45 11.57 -12.73
C LEU A 368 -0.23 11.35 -13.64
N LEU A 369 -0.36 11.59 -14.95
CA LEU A 369 0.74 11.43 -15.90
C LEU A 369 1.86 12.48 -15.72
N HIS A 370 1.53 13.62 -15.13
CA HIS A 370 2.45 14.71 -14.85
C HIS A 370 2.89 14.78 -13.37
N MET A 371 2.37 13.91 -12.51
CA MET A 371 2.83 13.77 -11.12
C MET A 371 4.26 13.21 -11.10
N ASP A 372 5.23 14.11 -10.90
CA ASP A 372 6.69 13.92 -10.88
C ASP A 372 7.25 12.94 -11.93
N THR A 373 7.86 13.47 -12.99
CA THR A 373 8.53 12.69 -14.05
C THR A 373 9.68 11.82 -13.56
N ARG A 374 10.17 12.02 -12.32
CA ARG A 374 11.20 11.19 -11.66
C ARG A 374 10.66 9.89 -11.08
N SER A 375 9.34 9.78 -10.97
CA SER A 375 8.65 8.63 -10.41
C SER A 375 8.34 7.52 -11.40
N ALA A 376 8.58 7.72 -12.70
CA ALA A 376 8.40 6.67 -13.68
C ALA A 376 9.41 5.53 -13.44
N ASN A 377 9.14 4.34 -13.98
CA ASN A 377 10.17 3.30 -14.11
C ASN A 377 11.46 3.95 -14.67
N TRP A 378 12.60 3.70 -14.02
CA TRP A 378 13.88 4.38 -14.29
C TRP A 378 14.26 4.47 -15.77
N MET A 379 13.85 3.49 -16.59
CA MET A 379 14.12 3.50 -18.04
C MET A 379 13.40 4.61 -18.82
N HIS A 380 12.33 5.18 -18.26
CA HIS A 380 11.49 6.20 -18.90
C HIS A 380 11.28 7.46 -18.05
N ALA A 381 11.73 7.45 -16.79
CA ALA A 381 11.99 8.67 -16.06
C ALA A 381 12.84 9.59 -16.96
N TRP A 382 12.57 10.89 -16.98
CA TRP A 382 13.32 11.90 -17.75
C TRP A 382 12.94 12.09 -19.23
N GLN A 383 12.15 11.23 -19.88
CA GLN A 383 11.66 11.55 -21.23
C GLN A 383 10.37 12.36 -21.18
N PRO A 384 10.19 13.42 -21.99
CA PRO A 384 8.89 14.06 -22.17
C PRO A 384 7.90 13.06 -22.79
N LEU A 385 6.64 13.16 -22.38
CA LEU A 385 5.57 12.34 -22.93
C LEU A 385 5.01 13.03 -24.18
N MET A 386 5.17 12.38 -25.34
CA MET A 386 4.80 12.85 -26.67
C MET A 386 5.31 14.29 -26.97
N PRO A 387 6.64 14.53 -26.95
CA PRO A 387 7.21 15.88 -27.08
C PRO A 387 6.69 16.64 -28.31
N THR A 388 6.32 17.92 -28.12
CA THR A 388 5.83 18.79 -29.20
C THR A 388 6.93 19.13 -30.21
N ASP A 389 8.18 19.14 -29.78
CA ASP A 389 9.38 19.41 -30.59
C ASP A 389 9.92 18.18 -31.34
N ASP A 390 9.42 16.98 -31.03
CA ASP A 390 9.77 15.73 -31.72
C ASP A 390 8.52 14.86 -32.02
N PRO A 391 7.78 15.17 -33.11
CA PRO A 391 6.61 14.39 -33.52
C PRO A 391 6.91 12.93 -33.88
N VAL A 392 8.15 12.61 -34.27
CA VAL A 392 8.55 11.23 -34.60
C VAL A 392 8.60 10.42 -33.31
N LEU A 393 9.28 10.93 -32.28
CA LEU A 393 9.30 10.31 -30.96
C LEU A 393 7.91 10.24 -30.34
N GLY A 394 7.08 11.27 -30.50
CA GLY A 394 5.68 11.22 -30.05
C GLY A 394 4.88 10.09 -30.70
N LYS A 395 5.07 9.87 -32.01
CA LYS A 395 4.40 8.78 -32.73
C LYS A 395 4.89 7.42 -32.24
N GLU A 396 6.20 7.26 -32.06
CA GLU A 396 6.77 6.03 -31.49
C GLU A 396 6.23 5.74 -30.09
N GLN A 397 6.14 6.76 -29.22
CA GLN A 397 5.60 6.59 -27.87
C GLN A 397 4.12 6.17 -27.93
N ARG A 398 3.31 6.77 -28.81
CA ARG A 398 1.91 6.38 -29.02
C ARG A 398 1.78 4.92 -29.47
N GLU A 399 2.61 4.47 -30.40
CA GLU A 399 2.64 3.06 -30.85
C GLU A 399 3.09 2.11 -29.72
N ARG A 400 4.10 2.50 -28.93
CA ARG A 400 4.56 1.72 -27.76
C ARG A 400 3.47 1.57 -26.70
N VAL A 401 2.67 2.61 -26.45
CA VAL A 401 1.53 2.53 -25.54
C VAL A 401 0.54 1.48 -26.02
N ALA A 402 0.17 1.51 -27.31
CA ALA A 402 -0.74 0.52 -27.88
C ALA A 402 -0.20 -0.91 -27.70
N LEU A 403 1.07 -1.15 -28.05
CA LEU A 403 1.73 -2.45 -27.90
C LEU A 403 1.80 -2.91 -26.43
N GLU A 404 2.09 -2.01 -25.48
CA GLU A 404 2.10 -2.31 -24.05
C GLU A 404 0.73 -2.81 -23.57
N LYS A 405 -0.36 -2.18 -24.01
CA LYS A 405 -1.74 -2.57 -23.65
C LYS A 405 -2.20 -3.84 -24.32
N GLU A 406 -1.86 -4.04 -25.58
CA GLU A 406 -2.14 -5.29 -26.29
C GLU A 406 -1.39 -6.46 -25.63
N ALA A 407 -0.11 -6.29 -25.29
CA ALA A 407 0.68 -7.29 -24.61
C ALA A 407 0.12 -7.63 -23.22
N ALA A 408 -0.30 -6.63 -22.44
CA ALA A 408 -0.91 -6.84 -21.13
C ALA A 408 -2.24 -7.63 -21.21
N CYS A 409 -3.13 -7.26 -22.15
CA CYS A 409 -4.37 -7.99 -22.40
C CYS A 409 -4.09 -9.43 -22.84
N PHE A 410 -3.16 -9.63 -23.78
CA PHE A 410 -2.78 -10.95 -24.27
C PHE A 410 -2.22 -11.82 -23.13
N LEU A 411 -1.33 -11.26 -22.31
CA LEU A 411 -0.72 -11.96 -21.19
C LEU A 411 -1.78 -12.44 -20.19
N ALA A 412 -2.75 -11.58 -19.82
CA ALA A 412 -3.82 -11.96 -18.91
C ALA A 412 -4.70 -13.09 -19.48
N SER A 413 -5.20 -12.94 -20.71
CA SER A 413 -6.05 -13.96 -21.34
C SER A 413 -5.31 -15.29 -21.56
N ARG A 414 -4.05 -15.23 -22.00
CA ARG A 414 -3.21 -16.44 -22.19
C ARG A 414 -2.93 -17.13 -20.87
N THR A 415 -2.68 -16.38 -19.81
CA THR A 415 -2.42 -16.94 -18.47
C THR A 415 -3.65 -17.65 -17.91
N ILE A 416 -4.85 -17.10 -18.09
CA ILE A 416 -6.10 -17.79 -17.71
C ILE A 416 -6.25 -19.13 -18.45
N GLN A 417 -5.99 -19.16 -19.76
CA GLN A 417 -6.05 -20.40 -20.54
C GLN A 417 -5.04 -21.43 -20.04
N ASN A 418 -3.78 -21.03 -19.90
CA ASN A 418 -2.71 -21.89 -19.39
C ASN A 418 -3.04 -22.45 -18.01
N LEU A 419 -3.58 -21.61 -17.11
CA LEU A 419 -3.94 -22.03 -15.76
C LEU A 419 -5.09 -23.04 -15.76
N ARG A 420 -6.13 -22.84 -16.58
CA ARG A 420 -7.23 -23.81 -16.75
C ARG A 420 -6.76 -25.17 -17.27
N GLU A 421 -5.80 -25.17 -18.18
CA GLU A 421 -5.19 -26.41 -18.69
C GLU A 421 -4.26 -27.08 -17.68
N LEU A 422 -3.64 -26.28 -16.81
CA LEU A 422 -2.65 -26.75 -15.83
C LEU A 422 -3.27 -27.26 -14.54
N MET A 423 -4.33 -26.62 -14.04
CA MET A 423 -4.96 -26.95 -12.76
C MET A 423 -5.36 -28.44 -12.62
N PRO A 424 -5.95 -29.11 -13.63
CA PRO A 424 -6.26 -30.54 -13.53
C PRO A 424 -5.02 -31.46 -13.38
N ARG A 425 -3.83 -30.94 -13.68
CA ARG A 425 -2.53 -31.63 -13.57
C ARG A 425 -1.82 -31.37 -12.24
N ILE A 426 -2.44 -30.61 -11.34
CA ILE A 426 -1.91 -30.28 -10.02
C ILE A 426 -2.90 -30.74 -8.96
N THR A 427 -2.46 -31.52 -7.99
CA THR A 427 -3.25 -31.82 -6.79
C THR A 427 -3.10 -30.68 -5.80
N CYS A 428 -4.21 -30.10 -5.36
CA CYS A 428 -4.25 -29.00 -4.38
C CYS A 428 -5.37 -29.28 -3.39
N GLN A 429 -5.07 -29.31 -2.09
CA GLN A 429 -6.05 -29.65 -1.04
C GLN A 429 -6.88 -28.46 -0.57
N ASN A 430 -6.53 -27.25 -1.01
CA ASN A 430 -7.18 -26.00 -0.65
C ASN A 430 -7.50 -25.16 -1.91
N ASP A 431 -8.08 -23.99 -1.71
CA ASP A 431 -8.58 -23.14 -2.81
C ASP A 431 -7.48 -22.29 -3.48
N SER A 432 -6.19 -22.52 -3.21
CA SER A 432 -5.10 -21.63 -3.70
C SER A 432 -5.08 -21.46 -5.21
N LEU A 433 -5.33 -22.54 -5.96
CA LEU A 433 -5.36 -22.47 -7.43
C LEU A 433 -6.62 -21.77 -7.96
N GLU A 434 -7.76 -21.93 -7.28
CA GLU A 434 -9.00 -21.22 -7.62
C GLU A 434 -8.90 -19.72 -7.30
N ILE A 435 -8.27 -19.36 -6.18
CA ILE A 435 -7.94 -17.97 -5.82
C ILE A 435 -7.02 -17.35 -6.86
N LEU A 436 -5.96 -18.07 -7.28
CA LEU A 436 -5.06 -17.59 -8.34
C LEU A 436 -5.79 -17.40 -9.67
N LEU A 437 -6.68 -18.34 -10.04
CA LEU A 437 -7.50 -18.22 -11.24
C LEU A 437 -8.47 -17.04 -11.16
N ALA A 438 -9.12 -16.83 -10.02
CA ALA A 438 -10.01 -15.69 -9.78
C ALA A 438 -9.28 -14.34 -9.90
N ALA A 439 -8.05 -14.26 -9.37
CA ALA A 439 -7.21 -13.08 -9.49
C ALA A 439 -6.85 -12.79 -10.96
N TRP A 440 -6.45 -13.81 -11.73
CA TRP A 440 -6.16 -13.64 -13.16
C TRP A 440 -7.41 -13.31 -14.00
N ARG A 441 -8.58 -13.85 -13.66
CA ARG A 441 -9.85 -13.43 -14.29
C ARG A 441 -10.16 -11.97 -14.04
N SER A 442 -9.88 -11.48 -12.84
CA SER A 442 -10.00 -10.05 -12.52
C SER A 442 -8.97 -9.21 -13.29
N ALA A 443 -7.75 -9.73 -13.42
CA ALA A 443 -6.66 -9.12 -14.19
C ALA A 443 -7.01 -8.94 -15.69
N GLU A 444 -7.71 -9.89 -16.30
CA GLU A 444 -8.16 -9.77 -17.71
C GLU A 444 -9.13 -8.61 -17.91
N ILE A 445 -10.14 -8.48 -17.04
CA ILE A 445 -11.10 -7.37 -17.08
C ILE A 445 -10.42 -6.04 -16.78
N TYR A 446 -9.53 -6.04 -15.78
CA TYR A 446 -8.72 -4.88 -15.44
C TYR A 446 -7.86 -4.39 -16.62
N SER A 447 -7.23 -5.32 -17.35
CA SER A 447 -6.40 -5.03 -18.52
C SER A 447 -7.19 -4.39 -19.65
N GLN A 448 -8.36 -4.95 -19.92
CA GLN A 448 -9.29 -4.43 -20.92
C GLN A 448 -9.80 -3.02 -20.58
N MET A 449 -10.10 -2.77 -19.30
CA MET A 449 -10.51 -1.45 -18.82
C MET A 449 -9.39 -0.42 -19.03
N PHE A 450 -8.19 -0.72 -18.54
CA PHE A 450 -7.04 0.19 -18.65
C PHE A 450 -6.56 0.39 -20.09
N SER A 451 -6.64 -0.63 -20.94
CA SER A 451 -6.30 -0.53 -22.37
C SER A 451 -7.15 0.53 -23.08
N ARG A 452 -8.45 0.60 -22.79
CA ARG A 452 -9.36 1.59 -23.40
C ARG A 452 -9.11 3.00 -22.88
N VAL A 453 -8.90 3.13 -21.57
CA VAL A 453 -8.55 4.42 -20.95
C VAL A 453 -7.22 4.95 -21.50
N ALA A 454 -6.20 4.08 -21.60
CA ALA A 454 -4.90 4.46 -22.14
C ALA A 454 -4.98 4.84 -23.63
N ALA A 455 -5.77 4.14 -24.44
CA ALA A 455 -5.99 4.51 -25.85
C ALA A 455 -6.63 5.91 -25.98
N ALA A 456 -7.67 6.19 -25.19
CA ALA A 456 -8.28 7.51 -25.17
C ALA A 456 -7.28 8.61 -24.74
N MET A 457 -6.50 8.35 -23.68
CA MET A 457 -5.49 9.30 -23.21
C MET A 457 -4.34 9.52 -24.20
N ALA A 458 -3.91 8.49 -24.90
CA ALA A 458 -2.88 8.62 -25.93
C ALA A 458 -3.32 9.55 -27.06
N ASP A 459 -4.60 9.45 -27.48
CA ASP A 459 -5.15 10.30 -28.53
C ASP A 459 -5.45 11.73 -28.04
N ILE A 460 -5.84 11.91 -26.78
CA ILE A 460 -5.97 13.24 -26.16
C ILE A 460 -4.62 13.96 -26.14
N LEU A 461 -3.58 13.32 -25.61
CA LEU A 461 -2.23 13.90 -25.58
C LEU A 461 -1.72 14.24 -26.98
N TRP A 462 -2.03 13.39 -27.96
CA TRP A 462 -1.71 13.65 -29.36
C TRP A 462 -2.41 14.90 -29.90
N LEU A 463 -3.72 15.05 -29.65
CA LEU A 463 -4.47 16.24 -30.05
C LEU A 463 -3.97 17.50 -29.34
N ASP A 464 -3.65 17.41 -28.04
CA ASP A 464 -3.14 18.52 -27.24
C ASP A 464 -1.79 19.02 -27.78
N HIS A 465 -0.90 18.11 -28.19
CA HIS A 465 0.46 18.44 -28.62
C HIS A 465 0.59 18.76 -30.11
N TYR A 466 -0.22 18.14 -30.98
CA TYR A 466 -0.10 18.25 -32.44
C TYR A 466 -1.33 18.89 -33.12
N GLY A 467 -2.31 19.32 -32.33
CA GLY A 467 -3.47 20.09 -32.78
C GLY A 467 -4.67 19.25 -33.23
N PRO A 468 -5.86 19.88 -33.36
CA PRO A 468 -7.14 19.20 -33.55
C PRO A 468 -7.29 18.50 -34.91
N GLN A 469 -6.47 18.86 -35.91
CA GLN A 469 -6.49 18.25 -37.25
C GLN A 469 -5.57 17.03 -37.37
N SER A 470 -4.82 16.69 -36.32
CA SER A 470 -3.85 15.59 -36.33
C SER A 470 -4.47 14.20 -36.26
N LEU A 471 -5.76 14.11 -35.90
CA LEU A 471 -6.59 12.90 -35.91
C LEU A 471 -7.98 13.22 -36.52
N PRO A 472 -8.75 12.20 -36.94
CA PRO A 472 -10.14 12.38 -37.34
C PRO A 472 -10.97 13.08 -36.24
N GLY A 473 -11.81 14.04 -36.61
CA GLY A 473 -12.61 14.84 -35.66
C GLY A 473 -13.62 14.05 -34.82
N ASP A 474 -13.91 12.80 -35.19
CA ASP A 474 -14.81 11.89 -34.46
C ASP A 474 -14.07 10.95 -33.50
N THR A 475 -12.74 11.07 -33.36
CA THR A 475 -11.90 10.15 -32.58
C THR A 475 -12.31 10.10 -31.10
N LEU A 476 -12.48 11.24 -30.44
CA LEU A 476 -12.88 11.27 -29.02
C LEU A 476 -14.31 10.74 -28.82
N GLN A 477 -15.21 10.98 -29.76
CA GLN A 477 -16.57 10.44 -29.73
C GLN A 477 -16.56 8.90 -29.84
N LYS A 478 -15.68 8.33 -30.69
CA LYS A 478 -15.49 6.87 -30.78
C LYS A 478 -14.98 6.29 -29.47
N HIS A 479 -13.97 6.90 -28.85
CA HIS A 479 -13.47 6.47 -27.53
C HIS A 479 -14.56 6.52 -26.46
N GLN A 480 -15.34 7.60 -26.42
CA GLN A 480 -16.46 7.71 -25.50
C GLN A 480 -17.47 6.57 -25.68
N HIS A 481 -17.93 6.31 -26.91
CA HIS A 481 -18.86 5.21 -27.16
C HIS A 481 -18.28 3.85 -26.77
N GLN A 482 -17.00 3.61 -27.06
CA GLN A 482 -16.32 2.35 -26.69
C GLN A 482 -16.21 2.17 -25.18
N LEU A 483 -15.88 3.23 -24.44
CA LEU A 483 -15.79 3.20 -22.98
C LEU A 483 -17.16 2.96 -22.35
N LEU A 484 -18.21 3.67 -22.81
CA LEU A 484 -19.58 3.48 -22.32
C LEU A 484 -20.11 2.08 -22.61
N HIS A 485 -19.87 1.54 -23.81
CA HIS A 485 -20.21 0.15 -24.12
C HIS A 485 -19.46 -0.85 -23.23
N TYR A 486 -18.20 -0.54 -22.89
CA TYR A 486 -17.44 -1.39 -21.97
C TYR A 486 -17.93 -1.27 -20.52
N THR A 487 -18.46 -0.12 -20.10
CA THR A 487 -19.17 0.02 -18.82
C THR A 487 -20.30 -1.01 -18.70
N ASP A 488 -21.16 -1.15 -19.71
CA ASP A 488 -22.23 -2.15 -19.71
C ASP A 488 -21.70 -3.59 -19.62
N THR A 489 -20.56 -3.84 -20.30
CA THR A 489 -19.89 -5.15 -20.26
C THR A 489 -19.38 -5.45 -18.86
N LEU A 490 -18.80 -4.44 -18.20
CA LEU A 490 -18.24 -4.54 -16.87
C LEU A 490 -19.34 -4.75 -15.81
N GLU A 491 -20.45 -4.02 -15.91
CA GLU A 491 -21.63 -4.21 -15.06
C GLU A 491 -22.15 -5.64 -15.14
N ARG A 492 -22.34 -6.18 -16.36
CA ARG A 492 -22.79 -7.57 -16.54
C ARG A 492 -21.81 -8.59 -15.98
N TRP A 493 -20.50 -8.34 -16.10
CA TRP A 493 -19.49 -9.22 -15.53
C TRP A 493 -19.52 -9.22 -14.00
N LEU A 494 -19.71 -8.06 -13.38
CA LEU A 494 -19.81 -7.89 -11.93
C LEU A 494 -21.07 -8.49 -11.31
N VAL A 495 -22.09 -8.82 -12.10
CA VAL A 495 -23.26 -9.59 -11.61
C VAL A 495 -22.84 -11.01 -11.18
N ASN A 496 -21.87 -11.61 -11.88
CA ASN A 496 -21.38 -12.96 -11.60
C ASN A 496 -19.84 -12.98 -11.58
N PRO A 497 -19.21 -12.35 -10.57
CA PRO A 497 -17.76 -12.34 -10.45
C PRO A 497 -17.24 -13.76 -10.15
N PRO A 498 -15.93 -14.01 -10.26
CA PRO A 498 -15.34 -15.27 -9.83
C PRO A 498 -15.73 -15.61 -8.38
N ALA A 499 -16.10 -16.86 -8.08
CA ALA A 499 -16.60 -17.27 -6.77
C ALA A 499 -15.60 -17.02 -5.63
N SER A 500 -14.30 -17.09 -5.91
CA SER A 500 -13.20 -16.78 -4.97
C SER A 500 -12.73 -15.33 -5.03
N GLY A 501 -13.50 -14.43 -5.68
CA GLY A 501 -13.20 -13.01 -5.77
C GLY A 501 -13.59 -12.25 -4.50
N PRO A 502 -12.89 -11.15 -4.16
CA PRO A 502 -13.20 -10.35 -2.97
C PRO A 502 -14.48 -9.51 -3.14
N LEU A 503 -15.14 -9.17 -2.02
CA LEU A 503 -16.38 -8.38 -1.99
C LEU A 503 -16.21 -6.97 -2.60
N PHE A 504 -15.03 -6.38 -2.46
CA PHE A 504 -14.71 -5.04 -2.95
C PHE A 504 -14.31 -5.00 -4.42
N LEU A 505 -14.42 -6.10 -5.16
CA LEU A 505 -14.11 -6.12 -6.59
C LEU A 505 -14.87 -5.06 -7.41
N PRO A 506 -16.16 -4.75 -7.14
CA PRO A 506 -16.86 -3.64 -7.81
C PRO A 506 -16.27 -2.25 -7.50
N LEU A 507 -15.55 -2.09 -6.38
CA LEU A 507 -14.82 -0.85 -6.10
C LEU A 507 -13.60 -0.74 -7.01
N LEU A 508 -12.82 -1.82 -7.13
CA LEU A 508 -11.62 -1.83 -7.98
C LEU A 508 -11.97 -1.67 -9.46
N LEU A 509 -13.00 -2.38 -9.91
CA LEU A 509 -13.48 -2.43 -11.28
C LEU A 509 -14.75 -1.58 -11.45
N SER A 510 -14.71 -0.31 -11.05
CA SER A 510 -15.90 0.54 -10.97
C SER A 510 -16.46 0.97 -12.34
N PRO A 511 -17.67 0.50 -12.73
CA PRO A 511 -18.32 0.96 -13.98
C PRO A 511 -18.71 2.44 -13.91
N GLU A 512 -19.15 2.91 -12.74
CA GLU A 512 -19.46 4.32 -12.51
C GLU A 512 -18.24 5.21 -12.80
N ARG A 513 -17.07 4.81 -12.32
CA ARG A 513 -15.83 5.55 -12.53
C ARG A 513 -15.43 5.56 -14.01
N LEU A 514 -15.59 4.45 -14.71
CA LEU A 514 -15.35 4.36 -16.16
C LEU A 514 -16.31 5.25 -16.95
N SER A 515 -17.59 5.28 -16.56
CA SER A 515 -18.60 6.16 -17.14
C SER A 515 -18.26 7.64 -16.93
N ARG A 516 -17.87 8.04 -15.71
CA ARG A 516 -17.42 9.41 -15.41
C ARG A 516 -16.21 9.82 -16.27
N PHE A 517 -15.23 8.92 -16.42
CA PHE A 517 -14.10 9.15 -17.31
C PHE A 517 -14.54 9.34 -18.77
N ALA A 518 -15.38 8.44 -19.30
CA ALA A 518 -15.90 8.50 -20.66
C ALA A 518 -16.68 9.78 -20.96
N LEU A 519 -17.50 10.25 -20.01
CA LEU A 519 -18.26 11.50 -20.14
C LEU A 519 -17.36 12.73 -20.07
N SER A 520 -16.21 12.64 -19.38
CA SER A 520 -15.26 13.75 -19.31
C SER A 520 -14.55 14.05 -20.64
N LEU A 521 -14.50 13.09 -21.58
CA LEU A 521 -13.93 13.28 -22.92
C LEU A 521 -14.60 14.43 -23.69
N ASN A 522 -15.91 14.65 -23.48
CA ASN A 522 -16.65 15.73 -24.15
C ASN A 522 -16.37 17.12 -23.58
N LYS A 523 -15.81 17.20 -22.36
CA LYS A 523 -15.43 18.47 -21.73
C LYS A 523 -13.99 18.89 -22.06
N SER A 524 -13.26 18.01 -22.74
CA SER A 524 -11.89 18.24 -23.23
C SER A 524 -11.85 18.70 -24.70
N LEU A 525 -13.01 18.71 -25.37
CA LEU A 525 -13.28 19.47 -26.60
C LEU A 525 -13.59 20.92 -26.23
#